data_AF-A0A0F9CT52-F1
#
_entry.id   AF-A0A0F9CT52-F1
#
_cell.length_a   1.000
_cell.length_b   1.000
_cell.length_c   1.000
_cell.angle_alpha   90.00
_cell.angle_beta   90.00
_cell.angle_gamma   90.00
#
_symmetry.space_group_name_H-M   'P 1'
#
loop_
_entity.id
_entity.type
_entity.pdbx_description
1 polymer ?
#
loop_
_entity_poly.entity_id
_entity_poly.type
_entity_poly.pdbx_seq_one_letter_code
_entity_poly.pdbx_strand_id
1 'polypeptide(L)'
;AAGAAFAARASTYDKDLSKKIESALRFEGFSMVDIWGICPGRYTRHNKLTPKTIDEQLKQVPPPDDFTTRNARKEYGRAYREEASKLQAAPSPLRIEAKFDPLDSNRQELVIMGNAGQRIITAGELVCLAGATAGLHATQKNDYPITVMRGHSVSELILSRKKIGYTGIEKPSAVIALGQEGVIRRKKIFAELTKETLVLKAPGVDLPATVAEIQTIDFKAGKIKPKDWALAAIVQLARAKRMLSMDMLNAALELRFKGKALEQAKEVVNGFFEFPG
;
A
#
# COMPACT_ATOMS: atom_id res chain seq x y z
N ALA A 1 9.96 4.94 -34.35
CA ALA A 1 9.77 3.98 -33.23
C ALA A 1 10.24 4.64 -31.93
N ALA A 2 9.47 4.56 -30.84
CA ALA A 2 9.74 5.20 -29.55
C ALA A 2 10.99 4.64 -28.81
N GLY A 3 12.15 4.67 -29.47
CA GLY A 3 13.42 4.12 -28.98
C GLY A 3 13.58 2.60 -29.15
N ALA A 4 12.71 1.91 -29.89
CA ALA A 4 12.84 0.47 -30.11
C ALA A 4 14.05 0.15 -31.00
N ALA A 5 14.90 -0.76 -30.54
CA ALA A 5 16.10 -1.22 -31.26
C ALA A 5 15.77 -2.36 -32.24
N PHE A 6 14.66 -3.06 -31.99
CA PHE A 6 13.98 -3.88 -32.98
C PHE A 6 12.63 -3.25 -33.32
N ALA A 7 12.39 -3.01 -34.60
CA ALA A 7 11.11 -2.54 -35.09
C ALA A 7 10.67 -3.40 -36.25
N ALA A 8 9.41 -3.83 -36.24
CA ALA A 8 8.79 -4.52 -37.35
C ALA A 8 7.42 -3.90 -37.63
N ARG A 9 7.00 -3.96 -38.89
CA ARG A 9 5.64 -3.63 -39.29
C ARG A 9 5.03 -4.78 -40.07
N ALA A 10 3.79 -5.09 -39.78
CA ALA A 10 3.07 -6.19 -40.38
C ALA A 10 1.57 -5.91 -40.47
N SER A 11 0.91 -6.62 -41.38
CA SER A 11 -0.54 -6.74 -41.43
C SER A 11 -0.98 -7.95 -40.61
N THR A 12 -2.22 -7.97 -40.09
CA THR A 12 -2.81 -9.20 -39.52
C THR A 12 -2.96 -10.32 -40.55
N TYR A 13 -2.87 -9.99 -41.84
CA TYR A 13 -2.97 -10.93 -42.97
C TYR A 13 -1.59 -11.37 -43.49
N ASP A 14 -0.51 -10.89 -42.88
CA ASP A 14 0.86 -11.24 -43.25
C ASP A 14 1.18 -12.69 -42.86
N LYS A 15 1.58 -13.50 -43.84
CA LYS A 15 1.93 -14.92 -43.64
C LYS A 15 3.13 -15.11 -42.71
N ASP A 16 4.01 -14.11 -42.61
CA ASP A 16 5.19 -14.14 -41.75
C ASP A 16 4.97 -13.38 -40.43
N LEU A 17 3.74 -12.97 -40.10
CA LEU A 17 3.44 -12.25 -38.85
C LEU A 17 3.97 -13.00 -37.62
N SER A 18 3.74 -14.32 -37.53
CA SER A 18 4.21 -15.13 -36.41
C SER A 18 5.74 -15.10 -36.29
N LYS A 19 6.47 -15.14 -37.40
CA LYS A 19 7.94 -15.05 -37.40
C LYS A 19 8.41 -13.67 -36.96
N LYS A 20 7.75 -12.60 -37.39
CA LYS A 20 8.07 -11.23 -36.97
C LYS A 20 7.87 -11.04 -35.46
N ILE A 21 6.79 -11.60 -34.91
CA ILE A 21 6.53 -11.60 -33.46
C ILE A 21 7.59 -12.44 -32.72
N GLU A 22 7.93 -13.63 -33.24
CA GLU A 22 8.98 -14.46 -32.64
C GLU A 22 10.33 -13.72 -32.60
N SER A 23 10.76 -13.11 -33.70
CA SER A 23 11.97 -12.30 -33.74
C SER A 23 11.94 -11.14 -32.73
N ALA A 24 10.79 -10.49 -32.59
CA ALA A 24 10.61 -9.41 -31.60
C ALA A 24 10.74 -9.90 -30.16
N LEU A 25 10.21 -11.09 -29.84
CA LEU A 25 10.27 -11.69 -28.51
C LEU A 25 11.68 -12.21 -28.18
N ARG A 26 12.40 -12.72 -29.18
CA ARG A 26 13.78 -13.20 -29.03
C ARG A 26 14.81 -12.07 -28.99
N PHE A 27 14.46 -10.91 -29.51
CA PHE A 27 15.36 -9.77 -29.53
C PHE A 27 15.70 -9.33 -28.10
N GLU A 28 17.01 -9.26 -27.82
CA GLU A 28 17.50 -8.87 -26.50
C GLU A 28 17.52 -7.34 -26.35
N GLY A 29 16.34 -6.76 -26.17
CA GLY A 29 16.16 -5.33 -26.03
C GLY A 29 14.70 -4.90 -26.12
N PHE A 30 14.47 -3.60 -26.31
CA PHE A 30 13.12 -3.09 -26.53
C PHE A 30 12.70 -3.28 -27.99
N SER A 31 11.69 -4.11 -28.19
CA SER A 31 11.07 -4.41 -29.48
C SER A 31 9.72 -3.72 -29.64
N MET A 32 9.43 -3.25 -30.86
CA MET A 32 8.12 -2.71 -31.23
C MET A 32 7.62 -3.36 -32.51
N VAL A 33 6.45 -3.99 -32.46
CA VAL A 33 5.78 -4.54 -33.64
C VAL A 33 4.50 -3.75 -33.87
N ASP A 34 4.46 -3.03 -34.98
CA ASP A 34 3.29 -2.28 -35.43
C ASP A 34 2.45 -3.19 -36.33
N ILE A 35 1.28 -3.62 -35.83
CA ILE A 35 0.41 -4.60 -36.51
C ILE A 35 -0.88 -3.92 -36.94
N TRP A 36 -1.11 -3.86 -38.26
CA TRP A 36 -2.28 -3.23 -38.84
C TRP A 36 -3.32 -4.28 -39.18
N GLY A 37 -4.54 -4.10 -38.71
CA GLY A 37 -5.62 -5.05 -38.93
C GLY A 37 -7.00 -4.41 -38.79
N ILE A 38 -8.00 -5.12 -39.27
CA ILE A 38 -9.40 -4.71 -39.11
C ILE A 38 -9.86 -5.18 -37.73
N CYS A 39 -10.54 -4.33 -36.96
CA CYS A 39 -11.21 -4.73 -35.73
C CYS A 39 -12.58 -5.36 -36.07
N PRO A 40 -12.73 -6.70 -36.04
CA PRO A 40 -13.97 -7.35 -36.49
C PRO A 40 -15.14 -7.14 -35.52
N GLY A 41 -14.84 -6.91 -34.23
CA GLY A 41 -15.85 -6.90 -33.17
C GLY A 41 -16.62 -5.60 -33.00
N ARG A 42 -16.05 -4.44 -33.40
CA ARG A 42 -16.66 -3.13 -33.09
C ARG A 42 -16.66 -2.11 -34.21
N TYR A 43 -15.81 -2.26 -35.25
CA TYR A 43 -15.58 -1.15 -36.18
C TYR A 43 -15.73 -1.51 -37.67
N THR A 44 -16.03 -2.76 -38.03
CA THR A 44 -16.11 -3.22 -39.43
C THR A 44 -17.17 -2.49 -40.25
N ARG A 45 -18.32 -2.10 -39.66
CA ARG A 45 -19.40 -1.40 -40.37
C ARG A 45 -19.05 0.03 -40.77
N HIS A 46 -18.11 0.66 -40.06
CA HIS A 46 -17.69 2.05 -40.28
C HIS A 46 -16.28 2.14 -40.89
N ASN A 47 -15.65 1.00 -41.17
CA ASN A 47 -14.28 0.93 -41.65
C ASN A 47 -14.24 0.32 -43.06
N LYS A 48 -13.87 1.12 -44.06
CA LYS A 48 -13.73 0.68 -45.46
C LYS A 48 -12.35 0.08 -45.76
N LEU A 49 -11.50 -0.11 -44.75
CA LEU A 49 -10.20 -0.75 -44.92
C LEU A 49 -10.39 -2.21 -45.34
N THR A 50 -9.70 -2.58 -46.40
CA THR A 50 -9.54 -3.95 -46.89
C THR A 50 -8.10 -4.42 -46.63
N PRO A 51 -7.82 -5.74 -46.63
CA PRO A 51 -6.45 -6.24 -46.58
C PRO A 51 -5.55 -5.60 -47.65
N LYS A 52 -6.08 -5.42 -48.87
CA LYS A 52 -5.36 -4.78 -49.98
C LYS A 52 -4.98 -3.33 -49.68
N THR A 53 -5.91 -2.54 -49.15
CA THR A 53 -5.63 -1.14 -48.80
C THR A 53 -4.65 -1.02 -47.62
N ILE A 54 -4.69 -1.97 -46.68
CA ILE A 54 -3.71 -2.02 -45.58
C ILE A 54 -2.31 -2.29 -46.16
N ASP A 55 -2.17 -3.28 -47.05
CA ASP A 55 -0.88 -3.59 -47.69
C ASP A 55 -0.35 -2.43 -48.54
N GLU A 56 -1.23 -1.71 -49.25
CA GLU A 56 -0.87 -0.51 -50.02
C GLU A 56 -0.39 0.61 -49.10
N GLN A 57 -1.08 0.88 -48.00
CA GLN A 57 -0.67 1.90 -47.03
C GLN A 57 0.65 1.53 -46.33
N LEU A 58 0.85 0.26 -45.98
CA LEU A 58 2.08 -0.23 -45.37
C LEU A 58 3.32 0.03 -46.26
N LYS A 59 3.17 -0.06 -47.58
CA LYS A 59 4.24 0.25 -48.55
C LYS A 59 4.58 1.73 -48.65
N GLN A 60 3.67 2.62 -48.24
CA GLN A 60 3.87 4.08 -48.28
C GLN A 60 4.59 4.61 -47.03
N VAL A 61 4.64 3.82 -45.95
CA VAL A 61 5.32 4.22 -44.71
C VAL A 61 6.80 3.81 -44.77
N PRO A 62 7.73 4.64 -44.28
CA PRO A 62 9.15 4.29 -44.25
C PRO A 62 9.42 2.93 -43.59
N PRO A 63 10.40 2.16 -44.10
CA PRO A 63 10.82 0.90 -43.50
C PRO A 63 11.21 1.08 -42.03
N PRO A 64 10.89 0.10 -41.17
CA PRO A 64 11.25 0.16 -39.75
C PRO A 64 12.76 0.05 -39.50
N ASP A 65 13.53 -0.40 -40.50
CA ASP A 65 14.97 -0.66 -40.42
C ASP A 65 15.80 0.58 -40.06
N ASP A 66 15.37 1.78 -40.49
CA ASP A 66 16.04 3.05 -40.12
C ASP A 66 16.02 3.31 -38.60
N PHE A 67 15.05 2.75 -37.88
CA PHE A 67 15.00 2.89 -36.42
C PHE A 67 15.97 1.94 -35.71
N THR A 68 16.32 0.81 -36.34
CA THR A 68 17.18 -0.21 -35.71
C THR A 68 18.60 0.29 -35.50
N THR A 69 19.16 0.98 -36.50
CA THR A 69 20.51 1.56 -36.44
C THR A 69 20.57 2.72 -35.45
N ARG A 70 19.60 3.65 -35.54
CA ARG A 70 19.52 4.83 -34.68
C ARG A 70 19.32 4.50 -33.20
N ASN A 71 18.62 3.41 -32.91
CA ASN A 71 18.34 2.98 -31.54
C ASN A 71 19.21 1.80 -31.10
N ALA A 72 20.28 1.47 -31.85
CA ALA A 72 21.19 0.41 -31.49
C ALA A 72 21.81 0.72 -30.11
N ARG A 73 21.44 -0.08 -29.11
CA ARG A 73 21.90 0.06 -27.75
C ARG A 73 21.90 -1.30 -27.06
N LYS A 74 22.71 -1.40 -26.02
CA LYS A 74 22.71 -2.56 -25.13
C LYS A 74 21.33 -2.75 -24.50
N GLU A 75 20.94 -4.02 -24.30
CA GLU A 75 19.73 -4.38 -23.56
C GLU A 75 19.73 -3.68 -22.19
N TYR A 76 18.64 -3.00 -21.85
CA TYR A 76 18.57 -2.12 -20.70
C TYR A 76 18.93 -2.85 -19.39
N GLY A 77 18.38 -4.04 -19.16
CA GLY A 77 18.66 -4.84 -17.98
C GLY A 77 20.13 -5.24 -17.85
N ARG A 78 20.79 -5.62 -18.95
CA ARG A 78 22.24 -5.93 -18.99
C ARG A 78 23.07 -4.69 -18.73
N ALA A 79 22.80 -3.58 -19.41
CA ALA A 79 23.49 -2.32 -19.18
C ALA A 79 23.30 -1.86 -17.72
N TYR A 80 22.08 -1.94 -17.20
CA TYR A 80 21.75 -1.61 -15.82
C TYR A 80 22.51 -2.49 -14.82
N ARG A 81 22.53 -3.81 -15.01
CA ARG A 81 23.26 -4.73 -14.12
C ARG A 81 24.77 -4.49 -14.13
N GLU A 82 25.34 -4.17 -15.29
CA GLU A 82 26.76 -3.82 -15.39
C GLU A 82 27.10 -2.51 -14.68
N GLU A 83 26.32 -1.46 -14.91
CA GLU A 83 26.51 -0.20 -14.19
C GLU A 83 26.28 -0.38 -12.68
N ALA A 84 25.22 -1.10 -12.29
CA ALA A 84 24.93 -1.40 -10.89
C ALA A 84 26.03 -2.22 -10.22
N SER A 85 26.68 -3.15 -10.93
CA SER A 85 27.78 -3.96 -10.40
C SER A 85 29.04 -3.16 -10.07
N LYS A 86 29.21 -1.98 -10.67
CA LYS A 86 30.31 -1.05 -10.39
C LYS A 86 30.04 -0.18 -9.18
N LEU A 87 28.78 -0.11 -8.73
CA LEU A 87 28.39 0.71 -7.59
C LEU A 87 28.65 -0.04 -6.29
N GLN A 88 28.95 0.72 -5.23
CA GLN A 88 28.99 0.17 -3.88
C GLN A 88 27.61 -0.37 -3.51
N ALA A 89 27.57 -1.57 -2.94
CA ALA A 89 26.33 -2.17 -2.47
C ALA A 89 25.64 -1.22 -1.47
N ALA A 90 24.33 -1.02 -1.64
CA ALA A 90 23.55 -0.27 -0.68
C ALA A 90 23.68 -0.92 0.71
N PRO A 91 23.74 -0.12 1.80
CA PRO A 91 23.74 -0.68 3.13
C PRO A 91 22.48 -1.54 3.33
N SER A 92 22.62 -2.60 4.13
CA SER A 92 21.46 -3.40 4.49
C SER A 92 20.41 -2.52 5.16
N PRO A 93 19.10 -2.74 4.90
CA PRO A 93 18.05 -2.01 5.58
C PRO A 93 18.23 -2.07 7.10
N LEU A 94 17.88 -0.98 7.79
CA LEU A 94 17.94 -0.94 9.24
C LEU A 94 17.07 -2.06 9.82
N ARG A 95 17.70 -2.95 10.60
CA ARG A 95 16.99 -4.00 11.32
C ARG A 95 16.49 -3.45 12.66
N ILE A 96 15.24 -3.73 12.98
CA ILE A 96 14.70 -3.52 14.32
C ILE A 96 14.97 -4.79 15.12
N GLU A 97 15.82 -4.68 16.14
CA GLU A 97 16.09 -5.79 17.05
C GLU A 97 14.86 -6.10 17.92
N ALA A 98 14.56 -7.38 18.07
CA ALA A 98 13.49 -7.83 18.94
C ALA A 98 13.94 -7.69 20.40
N LYS A 99 13.18 -6.93 21.19
CA LYS A 99 13.42 -6.65 22.61
C LYS A 99 12.34 -7.22 23.53
N PHE A 100 11.19 -7.61 22.96
CA PHE A 100 10.03 -8.08 23.69
C PHE A 100 9.48 -9.38 23.11
N ASP A 101 8.68 -10.08 23.89
CA ASP A 101 7.87 -11.19 23.40
C ASP A 101 6.51 -10.66 22.89
N PRO A 102 5.97 -11.25 21.82
CA PRO A 102 4.65 -10.87 21.32
C PRO A 102 3.55 -11.35 22.27
N LEU A 103 2.50 -10.55 22.44
CA LEU A 103 1.35 -10.89 23.28
C LEU A 103 0.54 -12.08 22.73
N ASP A 104 0.55 -12.25 21.41
CA ASP A 104 -0.06 -13.38 20.72
C ASP A 104 0.86 -13.83 19.59
N SER A 105 0.84 -15.12 19.30
CA SER A 105 1.61 -15.73 18.22
C SER A 105 0.82 -15.82 16.89
N ASN A 106 -0.50 -15.62 16.95
CA ASN A 106 -1.38 -15.63 15.80
C ASN A 106 -1.30 -14.33 14.99
N ARG A 107 -1.88 -14.37 13.79
CA ARG A 107 -2.07 -13.19 12.95
C ARG A 107 -3.14 -12.29 13.59
N GLN A 108 -2.74 -11.09 13.93
CA GLN A 108 -3.63 -10.07 14.50
C GLN A 108 -3.77 -8.92 13.52
N GLU A 109 -4.98 -8.39 13.39
CA GLU A 109 -5.25 -7.28 12.47
C GLU A 109 -5.89 -6.10 13.22
N LEU A 110 -5.51 -4.89 12.81
CA LEU A 110 -6.04 -3.64 13.34
C LEU A 110 -6.47 -2.74 12.18
N VAL A 111 -7.64 -2.12 12.30
CA VAL A 111 -8.07 -1.05 11.40
C VAL A 111 -8.24 0.24 12.16
N ILE A 112 -7.47 1.26 11.79
CA ILE A 112 -7.57 2.62 12.35
C ILE A 112 -8.27 3.49 11.31
N MET A 113 -9.37 4.12 11.69
CA MET A 113 -10.23 4.93 10.84
C MET A 113 -10.33 6.35 11.39
N GLY A 114 -10.00 7.34 10.57
CA GLY A 114 -10.14 8.74 10.93
C GLY A 114 -10.32 9.64 9.71
N ASN A 115 -10.11 10.92 9.96
CA ASN A 115 -10.13 12.00 8.98
C ASN A 115 -8.69 12.51 8.75
N ALA A 116 -8.50 13.25 7.67
CA ALA A 116 -7.24 13.92 7.38
C ALA A 116 -6.77 14.79 8.58
N GLY A 117 -5.46 14.78 8.85
CA GLY A 117 -4.86 15.53 9.96
C GLY A 117 -4.89 14.86 11.34
N GLN A 118 -5.62 13.74 11.52
CA GLN A 118 -5.68 13.00 12.79
C GLN A 118 -4.50 12.03 13.03
N ARG A 119 -3.46 12.07 12.18
CA ARG A 119 -2.23 11.25 12.28
C ARG A 119 -2.48 9.73 12.29
N ILE A 120 -3.51 9.26 11.59
CA ILE A 120 -3.88 7.84 11.46
C ILE A 120 -2.75 6.98 10.87
N ILE A 121 -2.01 7.51 9.89
CA ILE A 121 -0.87 6.81 9.28
C ILE A 121 0.28 6.66 10.27
N THR A 122 0.63 7.72 10.99
CA THR A 122 1.68 7.70 12.03
C THR A 122 1.33 6.76 13.17
N ALA A 123 0.06 6.75 13.58
CA ALA A 123 -0.45 5.79 14.56
C ALA A 123 -0.27 4.35 14.07
N GLY A 124 -0.61 4.06 12.82
CA GLY A 124 -0.37 2.74 12.23
C GLY A 124 1.10 2.35 12.17
N GLU A 125 1.98 3.30 11.85
CA GLU A 125 3.42 3.10 11.84
C GLU A 125 3.96 2.73 13.24
N LEU A 126 3.48 3.40 14.29
CA LEU A 126 3.86 3.09 15.67
C LEU A 126 3.46 1.66 16.07
N VAL A 127 2.27 1.19 15.68
CA VAL A 127 1.85 -0.19 15.95
C VAL A 127 2.73 -1.20 15.20
N CYS A 128 3.09 -0.92 13.94
CA CYS A 128 4.01 -1.77 13.18
C CYS A 128 5.41 -1.83 13.82
N LEU A 129 5.95 -0.68 14.22
CA LEU A 129 7.24 -0.60 14.92
C LEU A 129 7.18 -1.34 16.27
N ALA A 130 6.08 -1.20 17.01
CA ALA A 130 5.85 -1.93 18.27
C ALA A 130 5.81 -3.45 18.04
N GLY A 131 5.13 -3.91 16.99
CA GLY A 131 5.15 -5.33 16.61
C GLY A 131 6.55 -5.82 16.21
N ALA A 132 7.30 -5.00 15.46
CA ALA A 132 8.66 -5.33 15.05
C ALA A 132 9.64 -5.44 16.23
N THR A 133 9.49 -4.60 17.27
CA THR A 133 10.27 -4.74 18.51
C THR A 133 9.90 -6.00 19.31
N ALA A 134 8.78 -6.66 19.00
CA ALA A 134 8.44 -7.99 19.49
C ALA A 134 8.79 -9.13 18.51
N GLY A 135 9.59 -8.85 17.48
CA GLY A 135 10.00 -9.83 16.48
C GLY A 135 8.89 -10.27 15.51
N LEU A 136 7.77 -9.55 15.46
CA LEU A 136 6.69 -9.84 14.52
C LEU A 136 6.96 -9.25 13.13
N HIS A 137 6.46 -9.93 12.11
CA HIS A 137 6.24 -9.31 10.80
C HIS A 137 5.08 -8.33 10.91
N ALA A 138 5.27 -7.14 10.35
CA ALA A 138 4.26 -6.10 10.32
C ALA A 138 4.00 -5.62 8.89
N THR A 139 2.74 -5.34 8.57
CA THR A 139 2.38 -4.62 7.34
C THR A 139 1.42 -3.50 7.66
N GLN A 140 1.55 -2.40 6.92
CA GLN A 140 0.62 -1.28 6.95
C GLN A 140 0.16 -0.96 5.53
N LYS A 141 -1.16 -0.95 5.35
CA LYS A 141 -1.82 -0.51 4.12
C LYS A 141 -2.68 0.70 4.43
N ASN A 142 -2.45 1.79 3.72
CA ASN A 142 -3.15 3.04 3.96
C ASN A 142 -4.15 3.32 2.83
N ASP A 143 -5.31 3.88 3.18
CA ASP A 143 -6.32 4.36 2.24
C ASP A 143 -6.69 5.81 2.60
N TYR A 144 -6.40 6.72 1.68
CA TYR A 144 -6.69 8.14 1.78
C TYR A 144 -6.83 8.71 0.35
N PRO A 145 -7.63 9.77 0.14
CA PRO A 145 -7.80 10.36 -1.18
C PRO A 145 -6.54 11.13 -1.64
N ILE A 146 -6.42 11.36 -2.94
CA ILE A 146 -5.32 12.16 -3.54
C ILE A 146 -5.38 13.65 -3.14
N THR A 147 -6.52 14.11 -2.60
CA THR A 147 -6.71 15.50 -2.17
C THR A 147 -5.97 15.79 -0.87
N VAL A 148 -5.16 16.84 -0.86
CA VAL A 148 -4.36 17.23 0.32
C VAL A 148 -5.27 17.68 1.47
N MET A 149 -5.02 17.16 2.68
CA MET A 149 -5.60 17.60 3.97
C MET A 149 -7.13 17.54 4.09
N ARG A 150 -7.82 16.76 3.25
CA ARG A 150 -9.27 16.54 3.34
C ARG A 150 -9.59 15.07 3.09
N GLY A 151 -10.71 14.60 3.61
CA GLY A 151 -11.17 13.23 3.38
C GLY A 151 -10.90 12.28 4.54
N HIS A 152 -11.22 11.01 4.29
CA HIS A 152 -10.88 9.90 5.16
C HIS A 152 -9.37 9.65 5.24
N SER A 153 -8.94 9.07 6.35
CA SER A 153 -7.61 8.48 6.51
C SER A 153 -7.76 7.16 7.24
N VAL A 154 -7.38 6.07 6.58
CA VAL A 154 -7.51 4.71 7.11
C VAL A 154 -6.17 4.00 7.05
N SER A 155 -5.82 3.30 8.13
CA SER A 155 -4.66 2.41 8.21
C SER A 155 -5.12 1.00 8.57
N GLU A 156 -4.84 0.04 7.70
CA GLU A 156 -5.04 -1.40 7.90
C GLU A 156 -3.70 -2.04 8.25
N LEU A 157 -3.62 -2.72 9.38
CA LEU A 157 -2.38 -3.24 9.94
C LEU A 157 -2.51 -4.73 10.21
N ILE A 158 -1.41 -5.45 10.03
CA ILE A 158 -1.29 -6.86 10.38
C ILE A 158 0.00 -7.05 11.17
N LEU A 159 -0.09 -7.72 12.31
CA LEU A 159 1.05 -8.23 13.07
C LEU A 159 0.98 -9.75 13.07
N SER A 160 2.11 -10.43 12.78
CA SER A 160 2.14 -11.89 12.68
C SER A 160 3.55 -12.43 12.88
N ARG A 161 3.67 -13.58 13.55
CA ARG A 161 4.96 -14.29 13.67
C ARG A 161 5.41 -14.93 12.36
N LYS A 162 4.45 -15.24 11.47
CA LYS A 162 4.71 -15.77 10.11
C LYS A 162 4.80 -14.62 9.11
N LYS A 163 5.61 -14.81 8.06
CA LYS A 163 5.69 -13.89 6.91
C LYS A 163 4.29 -13.61 6.36
N ILE A 164 3.99 -12.34 6.13
CA ILE A 164 2.69 -11.88 5.64
C ILE A 164 2.74 -11.88 4.10
N GLY A 165 2.08 -12.86 3.47
CA GLY A 165 1.98 -12.96 2.01
C GLY A 165 0.75 -12.26 1.42
N TYR A 166 -0.26 -11.96 2.25
CA TYR A 166 -1.49 -11.29 1.86
C TYR A 166 -1.84 -10.21 2.89
N THR A 167 -2.09 -8.99 2.40
CA THR A 167 -2.29 -7.78 3.23
C THR A 167 -3.76 -7.40 3.42
N GLY A 168 -4.70 -8.23 2.96
CA GLY A 168 -6.13 -8.01 3.22
C GLY A 168 -6.49 -8.20 4.68
N ILE A 169 -7.48 -7.46 5.16
CA ILE A 169 -8.06 -7.56 6.50
C ILE A 169 -9.35 -8.38 6.40
N GLU A 170 -9.52 -9.37 7.28
CA GLU A 170 -10.68 -10.26 7.27
C GLU A 170 -11.44 -10.25 8.60
N LYS A 171 -10.73 -10.40 9.73
CA LYS A 171 -11.30 -10.51 11.08
C LYS A 171 -10.43 -9.72 12.05
N PRO A 172 -10.57 -8.39 12.10
CA PRO A 172 -9.70 -7.57 12.91
C PRO A 172 -9.91 -7.88 14.39
N SER A 173 -8.80 -8.02 15.11
CA SER A 173 -8.78 -8.19 16.56
C SER A 173 -9.19 -6.90 17.27
N ALA A 174 -8.91 -5.76 16.64
CA ALA A 174 -9.35 -4.45 17.10
C ALA A 174 -9.65 -3.48 15.95
N VAL A 175 -10.52 -2.52 16.23
CA VAL A 175 -10.85 -1.38 15.36
C VAL A 175 -10.75 -0.11 16.18
N ILE A 176 -10.13 0.94 15.61
CA ILE A 176 -10.06 2.27 16.20
C ILE A 176 -10.83 3.23 15.27
N ALA A 177 -11.92 3.83 15.74
CA ALA A 177 -12.83 4.68 14.98
C ALA A 177 -12.83 6.13 15.53
N LEU A 178 -12.04 7.02 14.92
CA LEU A 178 -11.76 8.38 15.40
C LEU A 178 -12.37 9.50 14.56
N GLY A 179 -12.82 9.18 13.34
CA GLY A 179 -13.35 10.15 12.39
C GLY A 179 -14.42 9.54 11.51
N GLN A 180 -15.52 10.29 11.33
CA GLN A 180 -16.71 9.79 10.64
C GLN A 180 -16.43 9.40 9.18
N GLU A 181 -15.57 10.14 8.48
CA GLU A 181 -15.27 9.86 7.07
C GLU A 181 -14.54 8.52 6.91
N GLY A 182 -13.61 8.21 7.82
CA GLY A 182 -12.95 6.91 7.89
C GLY A 182 -13.92 5.76 8.15
N VAL A 183 -14.87 5.95 9.09
CA VAL A 183 -15.90 4.96 9.37
C VAL A 183 -16.81 4.73 8.17
N ILE A 184 -17.28 5.81 7.53
CA ILE A 184 -18.09 5.71 6.30
C ILE A 184 -17.33 4.96 5.20
N ARG A 185 -16.04 5.27 5.01
CA ARG A 185 -15.18 4.63 4.01
C ARG A 185 -15.08 3.12 4.20
N ARG A 186 -15.03 2.65 5.46
CA ARG A 186 -14.85 1.24 5.83
C ARG A 186 -16.08 0.59 6.45
N LYS A 187 -17.27 1.18 6.33
CA LYS A 187 -18.49 0.75 7.03
C LYS A 187 -18.84 -0.74 6.91
N LYS A 188 -18.47 -1.38 5.79
CA LYS A 188 -18.76 -2.80 5.54
C LYS A 188 -18.08 -3.73 6.55
N ILE A 189 -16.91 -3.35 7.06
CA ILE A 189 -16.16 -4.20 8.00
C ILE A 189 -16.92 -4.42 9.32
N PHE A 190 -17.79 -3.49 9.70
CA PHE A 190 -18.55 -3.58 10.96
C PHE A 190 -19.51 -4.78 10.99
N ALA A 191 -20.01 -5.22 9.83
CA ALA A 191 -20.87 -6.40 9.72
C ALA A 191 -20.10 -7.72 9.91
N GLU A 192 -18.78 -7.70 9.77
CA GLU A 192 -17.90 -8.88 9.85
C GLU A 192 -17.21 -8.99 11.23
N LEU A 193 -17.39 -7.99 12.10
CA LEU A 193 -16.79 -7.99 13.42
C LEU A 193 -17.45 -9.03 14.33
N THR A 194 -16.65 -9.56 15.24
CA THR A 194 -17.05 -10.61 16.18
C THR A 194 -17.17 -10.04 17.59
N LYS A 195 -17.75 -10.78 18.54
CA LYS A 195 -17.88 -10.34 19.94
C LYS A 195 -16.52 -10.17 20.63
N GLU A 196 -15.50 -10.85 20.12
CA GLU A 196 -14.12 -10.81 20.60
C GLU A 196 -13.37 -9.57 20.08
N THR A 197 -13.87 -8.94 19.02
CA THR A 197 -13.28 -7.71 18.46
C THR A 197 -13.53 -6.54 19.41
N LEU A 198 -12.45 -5.81 19.74
CA LEU A 198 -12.54 -4.55 20.46
C LEU A 198 -12.67 -3.37 19.49
N VAL A 199 -13.70 -2.54 19.64
CA VAL A 199 -13.89 -1.29 18.90
C VAL A 199 -13.69 -0.12 19.85
N LEU A 200 -12.58 0.60 19.69
CA LEU A 200 -12.34 1.87 20.36
C LEU A 200 -12.90 3.00 19.52
N LYS A 201 -13.83 3.80 20.04
CA LYS A 201 -14.43 4.92 19.29
C LYS A 201 -14.19 6.28 19.95
N ALA A 202 -14.04 7.31 19.13
CA ALA A 202 -14.07 8.69 19.59
C ALA A 202 -15.50 9.15 19.91
N PRO A 203 -15.68 10.11 20.84
CA PRO A 203 -16.97 10.74 21.07
C PRO A 203 -17.48 11.43 19.79
N GLY A 204 -18.78 11.28 19.49
CA GLY A 204 -19.42 11.88 18.31
C GLY A 204 -19.18 11.15 16.99
N VAL A 205 -18.57 9.96 17.01
CA VAL A 205 -18.48 9.07 15.85
C VAL A 205 -19.64 8.06 15.87
N ASP A 206 -20.41 8.05 14.79
CA ASP A 206 -21.52 7.13 14.56
C ASP A 206 -21.00 5.86 13.89
N LEU A 207 -21.20 4.73 14.58
CA LEU A 207 -20.80 3.42 14.08
C LEU A 207 -21.98 2.71 13.40
N PRO A 208 -21.75 1.97 12.31
CA PRO A 208 -22.71 0.97 11.83
C PRO A 208 -23.01 -0.08 12.91
N ALA A 209 -24.14 -0.77 12.76
CA ALA A 209 -24.49 -1.88 13.65
C ALA A 209 -23.39 -2.95 13.67
N THR A 210 -23.03 -3.41 14.87
CA THR A 210 -22.00 -4.43 15.10
C THR A 210 -22.28 -5.17 16.41
N VAL A 211 -21.80 -6.41 16.50
CA VAL A 211 -21.86 -7.25 17.72
C VAL A 211 -20.58 -7.13 18.57
N ALA A 212 -19.60 -6.34 18.11
CA ALA A 212 -18.32 -6.17 18.76
C ALA A 212 -18.41 -5.43 20.11
N GLU A 213 -17.39 -5.61 20.95
CA GLU A 213 -17.23 -4.86 22.19
C GLU A 213 -16.87 -3.40 21.85
N ILE A 214 -17.74 -2.43 22.19
CA ILE A 214 -17.49 -1.01 21.90
C ILE A 214 -17.08 -0.28 23.18
N GLN A 215 -15.93 0.38 23.15
CA GLN A 215 -15.47 1.28 24.21
C GLN A 215 -15.32 2.71 23.65
N THR A 216 -15.92 3.69 24.32
CA THR A 216 -15.78 5.10 23.94
C THR A 216 -14.63 5.74 24.70
N ILE A 217 -13.69 6.36 24.00
CA ILE A 217 -12.51 6.98 24.60
C ILE A 217 -12.87 8.38 25.13
N ASP A 218 -12.63 8.64 26.42
CA ASP A 218 -12.76 9.98 26.99
C ASP A 218 -11.48 10.80 26.81
N PHE A 219 -11.35 11.47 25.66
CA PHE A 219 -10.25 12.38 25.41
C PHE A 219 -10.28 13.65 26.27
N LYS A 220 -11.44 14.03 26.82
CA LYS A 220 -11.59 15.29 27.59
C LYS A 220 -10.97 15.16 28.97
N ALA A 221 -11.23 14.06 29.67
CA ALA A 221 -10.66 13.81 30.98
C ALA A 221 -9.11 13.70 30.91
N GLY A 222 -8.57 13.16 29.81
CA GLY A 222 -7.12 13.16 29.55
C GLY A 222 -6.55 14.48 28.99
N LYS A 223 -7.38 15.51 28.75
CA LYS A 223 -7.00 16.77 28.09
C LYS A 223 -6.25 16.57 26.75
N ILE A 224 -6.61 15.53 26.01
CA ILE A 224 -5.92 15.14 24.78
C ILE A 224 -6.43 15.94 23.58
N LYS A 225 -5.50 16.56 22.85
CA LYS A 225 -5.81 17.34 21.65
C LYS A 225 -6.25 16.42 20.50
N PRO A 226 -7.14 16.87 19.60
CA PRO A 226 -7.64 16.05 18.47
C PRO A 226 -6.56 15.40 17.61
N LYS A 227 -5.43 16.09 17.39
CA LYS A 227 -4.29 15.58 16.62
C LYS A 227 -3.56 14.41 17.29
N ASP A 228 -3.78 14.20 18.59
CA ASP A 228 -3.12 13.18 19.42
C ASP A 228 -4.09 12.04 19.80
N TRP A 229 -5.35 12.10 19.37
CA TRP A 229 -6.38 11.06 19.63
C TRP A 229 -5.96 9.68 19.13
N ALA A 230 -5.29 9.60 17.98
CA ALA A 230 -4.83 8.33 17.45
C ALA A 230 -3.74 7.68 18.31
N LEU A 231 -2.84 8.48 18.89
CA LEU A 231 -1.84 7.98 19.83
C LEU A 231 -2.52 7.54 21.14
N ALA A 232 -3.44 8.33 21.68
CA ALA A 232 -4.18 7.97 22.89
C ALA A 232 -5.02 6.69 22.71
N ALA A 233 -5.62 6.47 21.53
CA ALA A 233 -6.32 5.22 21.22
C ALA A 233 -5.39 4.01 21.19
N ILE A 234 -4.16 4.16 20.68
CA ILE A 234 -3.14 3.10 20.74
C ILE A 234 -2.68 2.84 22.18
N VAL A 235 -2.57 3.88 23.01
CA VAL A 235 -2.28 3.72 24.45
C VAL A 235 -3.36 2.88 25.12
N GLN A 236 -4.64 3.16 24.86
CA GLN A 236 -5.75 2.37 25.38
C GLN A 236 -5.67 0.90 24.92
N LEU A 237 -5.35 0.67 23.64
CA LEU A 237 -5.16 -0.67 23.08
C LEU A 237 -4.00 -1.42 23.78
N ALA A 238 -2.89 -0.73 24.01
CA ALA A 238 -1.70 -1.27 24.66
C ALA A 238 -1.93 -1.62 26.13
N ARG A 239 -2.70 -0.79 26.86
CA ARG A 239 -3.07 -1.05 28.26
C ARG A 239 -4.04 -2.21 28.41
N ALA A 240 -5.01 -2.30 27.50
CA ALA A 240 -5.89 -3.45 27.38
C ALA A 240 -5.15 -4.75 26.98
N LYS A 241 -3.83 -4.69 26.74
CA LYS A 241 -2.99 -5.79 26.25
C LYS A 241 -3.58 -6.46 25.02
N ARG A 242 -4.22 -5.67 24.14
CA ARG A 242 -4.73 -6.13 22.86
C ARG A 242 -3.67 -5.80 21.80
N MET A 243 -3.12 -6.82 21.14
CA MET A 243 -2.11 -6.74 20.09
C MET A 243 -0.72 -6.21 20.46
N LEU A 244 -0.59 -5.23 21.35
CA LEU A 244 0.70 -4.70 21.81
C LEU A 244 0.69 -4.37 23.29
N SER A 245 1.87 -4.26 23.89
CA SER A 245 2.08 -3.82 25.27
C SER A 245 2.54 -2.36 25.34
N MET A 246 2.50 -1.77 26.54
CA MET A 246 3.05 -0.43 26.79
C MET A 246 4.57 -0.37 26.52
N ASP A 247 5.32 -1.42 26.83
CA ASP A 247 6.77 -1.46 26.58
C ASP A 247 7.08 -1.47 25.08
N MET A 248 6.31 -2.24 24.30
CA MET A 248 6.41 -2.26 22.84
C MET A 248 6.09 -0.88 22.26
N LEU A 249 5.04 -0.21 22.75
CA LEU A 249 4.66 1.14 22.32
C LEU A 249 5.75 2.16 22.65
N ASN A 250 6.30 2.13 23.87
CA ASN A 250 7.35 3.06 24.28
C ASN A 250 8.61 2.90 23.41
N ALA A 251 9.02 1.67 23.11
CA ALA A 251 10.14 1.44 22.20
C ALA A 251 9.84 1.94 20.77
N ALA A 252 8.61 1.78 20.28
CA ALA A 252 8.19 2.29 18.98
C ALA A 252 8.28 3.83 18.91
N LEU A 253 7.91 4.52 19.99
CA LEU A 253 8.03 5.98 20.09
C LEU A 253 9.49 6.43 19.97
N GLU A 254 10.40 5.74 20.66
CA GLU A 254 11.85 6.06 20.63
C GLU A 254 12.49 5.76 19.28
N LEU A 255 11.98 4.75 18.55
CA LEU A 255 12.39 4.49 17.17
C LEU A 255 11.89 5.57 16.21
N ARG A 256 10.65 6.06 16.41
CA ARG A 256 9.95 6.92 15.47
C ARG A 256 10.21 8.41 15.66
N PHE A 257 10.36 8.85 16.89
CA PHE A 257 10.47 10.26 17.25
C PHE A 257 11.79 10.58 17.93
N LYS A 258 12.21 11.84 17.85
CA LYS A 258 13.42 12.37 18.49
C LYS A 258 13.15 13.76 19.07
N GLY A 259 13.93 14.13 20.10
CA GLY A 259 13.86 15.45 20.73
C GLY A 259 12.45 15.84 21.16
N LYS A 260 12.04 17.08 20.89
CA LYS A 260 10.74 17.63 21.33
C LYS A 260 9.52 16.80 20.90
N ALA A 261 9.58 16.15 19.74
CA ALA A 261 8.46 15.33 19.27
C ALA A 261 8.29 14.05 20.13
N LEU A 262 9.40 13.46 20.58
CA LEU A 262 9.37 12.30 21.48
C LEU A 262 8.82 12.69 22.84
N GLU A 263 9.28 13.81 23.40
CA GLU A 263 8.78 14.31 24.69
C GLU A 263 7.27 14.55 24.66
N GLN A 264 6.77 15.24 23.62
CA GLN A 264 5.33 15.46 23.43
C GLN A 264 4.54 14.15 23.29
N ALA A 265 5.08 13.16 22.61
CA ALA A 265 4.42 11.86 22.49
C ALA A 265 4.41 11.11 23.83
N LYS A 266 5.51 11.14 24.60
CA LYS A 266 5.60 10.56 25.94
C LYS A 266 4.66 11.25 26.93
N GLU A 267 4.48 12.57 26.84
CA GLU A 267 3.48 13.30 27.64
C GLU A 267 2.06 12.78 27.40
N VAL A 268 1.68 12.52 26.14
CA VAL A 268 0.37 11.93 25.80
C VAL A 268 0.24 10.54 26.41
N VAL A 269 1.28 9.71 26.31
CA VAL A 269 1.28 8.33 26.81
C VAL A 269 1.19 8.26 28.34
N ASN A 270 1.90 9.15 29.03
CA ASN A 270 1.95 9.20 30.49
C ASN A 270 0.74 9.91 31.10
N GLY A 271 0.23 10.96 30.44
CA GLY A 271 -0.86 11.80 30.93
C GLY A 271 -2.26 11.25 30.65
N PHE A 272 -2.38 10.29 29.74
CA PHE A 272 -3.64 9.60 29.50
C PHE A 272 -3.81 8.55 30.60
N PHE A 273 -4.85 8.60 31.45
CA PHE A 273 -5.13 7.55 32.45
C PHE A 273 -6.18 6.56 31.92
N GLU A 274 -6.13 5.32 32.39
CA GLU A 274 -7.13 4.29 32.07
C GLU A 274 -8.52 4.79 32.46
N PHE A 275 -9.46 4.74 31.51
CA PHE A 275 -10.88 4.86 31.86
C PHE A 275 -11.38 3.46 32.20
N PRO A 276 -12.04 3.28 33.35
CA PRO A 276 -12.77 2.04 33.59
C PRO A 276 -13.82 1.89 32.48
N GLY A 277 -13.81 0.72 31.84
CA GLY A 277 -14.82 0.31 30.88
C GLY A 277 -16.20 0.18 31.51
#